data_AF-A0A3D0CWA0-F1
#
_entry.id   AF-A0A3D0CWA0-F1
#
_cell.length_a   1.000
_cell.length_b   1.000
_cell.length_c   1.000
_cell.angle_alpha   90.00
_cell.angle_beta   90.00
_cell.angle_gamma   90.00
#
_symmetry.space_group_name_H-M   'P 1'
#
loop_
_entity.id
_entity.type
_entity.pdbx_description
1 polymer ?
#
loop_
_entity_poly.entity_id
_entity_poly.type
_entity_poly.pdbx_seq_one_letter_code
_entity_poly.pdbx_strand_id
1 'polypeptide(L)'
;MADEEVYTQGATTGDTAHIPSGVPHRHKNIGDTPGRLLVMLNPAGNEKFFAELGLPVTDKANPPKPSGPPDIERIRAITSKYQIEPVALPTR
;
A
#
# COMPACT_ATOMS: atom_id res chain seq x y z
N MET A 1 23.14 10.81 2.50
CA MET A 1 22.03 9.86 2.23
C MET A 1 22.46 9.14 0.98
N ALA A 2 22.81 7.85 1.06
CA ALA A 2 23.21 7.09 -0.12
C ALA A 2 22.05 7.11 -1.12
N ASP A 3 22.35 7.20 -2.42
CA ASP A 3 21.36 7.04 -3.47
C ASP A 3 20.78 5.62 -3.36
N GLU A 4 19.62 5.48 -2.72
CA GLU A 4 18.97 4.19 -2.55
C GLU A 4 18.56 3.66 -3.93
N GLU A 5 19.22 2.60 -4.37
CA GLU A 5 18.95 1.96 -5.65
C GLU A 5 17.56 1.31 -5.61
N VAL A 6 16.65 1.80 -6.46
CA VAL A 6 15.27 1.31 -6.56
C VAL A 6 15.22 0.20 -7.60
N TYR A 7 14.93 -1.01 -7.16
CA TYR A 7 14.69 -2.14 -8.06
C TYR A 7 13.19 -2.31 -8.34
N THR A 8 12.86 -2.67 -9.58
CA THR A 8 11.50 -3.06 -9.97
C THR A 8 11.53 -4.45 -10.55
N GLN A 9 10.78 -5.36 -9.95
CA GLN A 9 10.63 -6.73 -10.42
C GLN A 9 9.21 -6.92 -10.97
N GLY A 10 9.11 -7.41 -12.21
CA GLY A 10 7.83 -7.86 -12.76
C GLY A 10 7.35 -9.11 -12.03
N ALA A 11 6.04 -9.18 -11.76
CA ALA A 11 5.39 -10.33 -11.15
C ALA A 11 4.17 -10.74 -11.98
N THR A 12 3.96 -12.04 -12.08
CA THR A 12 2.86 -12.70 -12.81
C THR A 12 2.05 -13.59 -11.86
N THR A 13 1.00 -14.24 -12.37
CA THR A 13 0.16 -15.13 -11.55
C THR A 13 0.99 -16.29 -10.98
N GLY A 14 0.98 -16.42 -9.66
CA GLY A 14 1.72 -17.47 -8.93
C GLY A 14 3.04 -16.99 -8.33
N ASP A 15 3.57 -15.85 -8.77
CA ASP A 15 4.78 -15.28 -8.17
C ASP A 15 4.53 -14.81 -6.73
N THR A 16 5.55 -14.94 -5.89
CA THR A 16 5.54 -14.46 -4.51
C THR A 16 6.79 -13.62 -4.25
N ALA A 17 6.61 -12.49 -3.57
CA ALA A 17 7.70 -11.64 -3.11
C ALA A 17 7.67 -11.56 -1.58
N HIS A 18 8.84 -11.70 -0.94
CA HIS A 18 9.01 -11.47 0.48
C HIS A 18 9.71 -10.13 0.69
N ILE A 19 9.08 -9.25 1.48
CA ILE A 19 9.64 -7.94 1.84
C ILE A 19 9.95 -7.94 3.34
N PRO A 20 11.23 -7.86 3.74
CA PRO A 20 11.61 -7.75 5.14
C PRO A 20 11.10 -6.45 5.78
N SER A 21 10.99 -6.46 7.11
CA SER A 21 10.65 -5.26 7.88
C SER A 21 11.64 -4.13 7.62
N GLY A 22 11.15 -2.90 7.48
CA GLY A 22 11.97 -1.70 7.28
C GLY A 22 12.44 -1.48 5.83
N VAL A 23 12.09 -2.38 4.89
CA VAL A 23 12.42 -2.19 3.47
C VAL A 23 11.32 -1.38 2.78
N PRO A 24 11.62 -0.17 2.25
CA PRO A 24 10.65 0.60 1.49
C PRO A 24 10.18 -0.17 0.25
N HIS A 25 8.88 -0.23 0.02
CA HIS A 25 8.32 -0.96 -1.11
C HIS A 25 7.00 -0.34 -1.60
N ARG A 26 6.69 -0.59 -2.87
CA ARG A 26 5.41 -0.26 -3.51
C ARG A 26 5.11 -1.29 -4.58
N HIS A 27 3.84 -1.42 -4.95
CA HIS A 27 3.42 -2.21 -6.11
C HIS A 27 2.53 -1.37 -7.03
N LYS A 28 2.61 -1.63 -8.34
CA LYS A 28 1.77 -0.98 -9.35
C LYS A 28 1.18 -2.06 -10.26
N ASN A 29 -0.13 -2.04 -10.47
CA ASN A 29 -0.73 -2.83 -11.54
C ASN A 29 -0.34 -2.20 -12.89
N ILE A 30 0.43 -2.92 -13.70
CA ILE A 30 0.86 -2.49 -15.04
C ILE A 30 -0.01 -3.09 -16.16
N GLY A 31 -0.96 -3.97 -15.83
CA GLY A 31 -1.90 -4.55 -16.77
C GLY A 31 -3.06 -3.62 -17.11
N ASP A 32 -3.81 -3.99 -18.15
CA ASP A 32 -5.03 -3.32 -18.61
C ASP A 32 -6.29 -3.77 -17.86
N THR A 33 -6.19 -4.82 -17.05
CA THR A 33 -7.29 -5.39 -16.26
C THR A 33 -7.00 -5.34 -14.75
N PRO A 34 -8.03 -5.41 -13.89
CA PRO A 34 -7.84 -5.53 -12.44
C PRO A 34 -7.03 -6.78 -12.06
N GLY A 35 -5.92 -6.58 -11.34
CA GLY A 35 -5.13 -7.66 -10.75
C GLY A 35 -5.66 -8.09 -9.37
N ARG A 36 -5.28 -9.31 -8.94
CA ARG A 36 -5.53 -9.82 -7.58
C ARG A 36 -4.21 -10.02 -6.86
N LEU A 37 -4.07 -9.43 -5.68
CA LEU A 37 -2.90 -9.55 -4.80
C LEU A 37 -3.34 -10.03 -3.42
N LEU A 38 -2.62 -11.00 -2.85
CA LEU A 38 -2.75 -11.39 -1.45
C LEU A 38 -1.58 -10.82 -0.66
N VAL A 39 -1.87 -10.02 0.36
CA VAL A 39 -0.85 -9.45 1.26
C VAL A 39 -0.97 -10.13 2.61
N MET A 40 0.16 -10.67 3.10
CA MET A 40 0.28 -11.25 4.44
C MET A 40 1.21 -10.37 5.26
N LEU A 41 0.77 -10.01 6.47
CA LEU A 41 1.50 -9.11 7.37
C LEU A 41 1.78 -9.86 8.67
N ASN A 42 3.04 -9.80 9.11
CA ASN A 42 3.49 -10.39 10.36
C ASN A 42 4.40 -9.38 11.09
N PRO A 43 4.14 -9.05 12.36
CA PRO A 43 3.04 -9.52 13.21
C PRO A 43 1.65 -9.03 12.72
N ALA A 44 0.59 -9.68 13.21
CA ALA A 44 -0.78 -9.23 12.98
C ALA A 44 -1.03 -7.84 13.61
N GLY A 45 -2.04 -7.11 13.13
CA GLY A 45 -2.43 -5.79 13.65
C GLY A 45 -2.61 -4.73 12.56
N ASN A 46 -1.92 -4.89 11.42
CA ASN A 46 -1.98 -3.94 10.30
C ASN A 46 -3.31 -3.98 9.54
N GLU A 47 -4.15 -4.99 9.72
CA GLU A 47 -5.52 -4.98 9.22
C GLU A 47 -6.33 -3.78 9.74
N LYS A 48 -6.04 -3.32 10.98
CA LYS A 48 -6.70 -2.15 11.58
C LYS A 48 -6.25 -0.84 10.93
N PHE A 49 -5.02 -0.78 10.41
CA PHE A 49 -4.56 0.38 9.64
C PHE A 49 -5.47 0.62 8.43
N PHE A 50 -5.77 -0.42 7.65
CA PHE A 50 -6.65 -0.31 6.49
C PHE A 50 -8.09 0.04 6.88
N ALA A 51 -8.59 -0.53 7.97
CA ALA A 51 -9.94 -0.24 8.47
C ALA A 51 -10.09 1.21 8.94
N GLU A 52 -9.06 1.76 9.60
CA GLU A 52 -9.07 3.15 10.05
C GLU A 52 -8.79 4.12 8.90
N LEU A 53 -7.88 3.80 7.98
CA LEU A 53 -7.52 4.70 6.89
C LEU A 53 -8.62 4.78 5.82
N GLY A 54 -9.19 3.63 5.45
CA GLY A 54 -10.12 3.48 4.35
C GLY A 54 -11.57 3.82 4.68
N LEU A 55 -12.44 3.55 3.71
CA LEU A 55 -13.90 3.61 3.86
C LEU A 55 -14.47 2.19 3.75
N PRO A 56 -15.46 1.82 4.58
CA PRO A 56 -16.15 0.54 4.44
C PRO A 56 -16.75 0.38 3.03
N VAL A 57 -16.49 -0.77 2.41
CA VAL A 57 -17.10 -1.15 1.13
C VAL A 57 -18.37 -1.94 1.43
N THR A 58 -19.54 -1.29 1.33
CA THR A 58 -20.85 -1.93 1.54
C THR A 58 -21.45 -2.52 0.26
N ASP A 59 -21.07 -1.97 -0.90
CA ASP A 59 -21.38 -2.50 -2.23
C ASP A 59 -20.09 -2.71 -3.01
N LYS A 60 -19.75 -3.97 -3.32
CA LYS A 60 -18.55 -4.33 -4.06
C LYS A 60 -18.60 -3.91 -5.53
N ALA A 61 -19.80 -3.81 -6.11
CA ALA A 61 -19.97 -3.37 -7.50
C ALA A 61 -19.78 -1.85 -7.62
N ASN A 62 -20.03 -1.11 -6.53
CA ASN A 62 -19.94 0.34 -6.47
C ASN A 62 -19.10 0.80 -5.26
N PRO A 63 -17.77 0.58 -5.28
CA PRO A 63 -16.92 0.97 -4.17
C PRO A 63 -16.93 2.50 -3.97
N PRO A 64 -16.77 2.98 -2.72
CA PRO A 64 -16.73 4.41 -2.43
C PRO A 64 -15.57 5.07 -3.19
N LYS A 65 -15.86 6.21 -3.83
CA LYS A 65 -14.87 7.04 -4.51
C LYS A 65 -14.36 8.12 -3.54
N PRO A 66 -13.07 8.49 -3.59
CA PRO A 66 -12.57 9.64 -2.84
C PRO A 66 -13.36 10.90 -3.20
N SER A 67 -13.82 11.67 -2.21
CA SER A 67 -14.67 12.85 -2.38
C SER A 67 -13.89 14.18 -2.47
N GLY A 68 -12.59 14.12 -2.75
CA GLY A 68 -11.71 15.29 -2.76
C GLY A 68 -10.24 14.91 -2.63
N PRO A 69 -9.34 15.90 -2.45
CA PRO A 69 -7.94 15.63 -2.17
C PRO A 69 -7.79 14.83 -0.86
N PRO A 70 -6.74 14.01 -0.72
CA PRO A 70 -6.50 13.28 0.51
C PRO A 70 -6.28 14.21 1.71
N ASP A 71 -6.84 13.86 2.86
CA ASP A 71 -6.56 14.53 4.15
C ASP A 71 -5.18 14.09 4.65
N ILE A 72 -4.17 14.89 4.33
CA ILE A 72 -2.76 14.57 4.61
C ILE A 72 -2.47 14.48 6.12
N GLU A 73 -3.09 15.33 6.95
CA GLU A 73 -2.86 15.30 8.39
C GLU A 73 -3.48 14.05 9.02
N ARG A 74 -4.69 13.66 8.59
CA ARG A 74 -5.29 12.38 8.99
C ARG A 74 -4.43 11.20 8.56
N ILE A 75 -3.95 11.20 7.32
CA ILE A 75 -3.08 10.13 6.81
C ILE A 75 -1.82 10.03 7.67
N ARG A 76 -1.13 11.16 7.93
CA ARG A 76 0.08 11.19 8.75
C ARG A 76 -0.15 10.68 10.17
N ALA A 77 -1.26 11.09 10.81
CA ALA A 77 -1.61 10.65 12.16
C ALA A 77 -1.83 9.13 12.21
N ILE A 78 -2.56 8.58 11.24
CA ILE A 78 -2.84 7.15 11.16
C ILE A 78 -1.55 6.36 10.83
N THR A 79 -0.76 6.78 9.84
CA THR A 79 0.48 6.07 9.50
C THR A 79 1.46 6.06 10.66
N SER A 80 1.58 7.16 11.41
CA SER A 80 2.39 7.22 12.62
C SER A 80 1.92 6.24 13.71
N LYS A 81 0.60 6.18 13.98
CA LYS A 81 0.00 5.22 14.94
C LYS A 81 0.33 3.76 14.60
N TYR A 82 0.41 3.43 13.31
CA TYR A 82 0.68 2.08 12.83
C TYR A 82 2.14 1.84 12.43
N GLN A 83 3.07 2.74 12.80
CA GLN A 83 4.50 2.60 12.50
C GLN A 83 4.79 2.45 11.00
N ILE A 84 3.96 3.08 10.15
CA ILE A 84 4.14 3.16 8.71
C ILE A 84 4.80 4.50 8.41
N GLU A 85 5.95 4.46 7.73
CA GLU A 85 6.65 5.63 7.24
C GLU A 85 6.42 5.78 5.74
N PRO A 86 5.65 6.78 5.29
CA PRO A 86 5.52 7.07 3.86
C PRO A 86 6.86 7.59 3.33
N VAL A 87 7.45 6.85 2.41
CA VAL A 87 8.65 7.29 1.70
C VAL A 87 8.28 8.09 0.45
N ALA A 88 9.15 9.01 0.06
CA ALA A 88 9.00 9.71 -1.22
C ALA A 88 8.92 8.69 -2.36
N LEU A 89 8.01 8.92 -3.31
CA LEU A 89 7.94 8.05 -4.48
C LEU A 89 9.26 8.18 -5.26
N PRO A 90 9.95 7.08 -5.55
CA PRO A 90 11.10 7.13 -6.44
C PRO A 90 10.64 7.62 -7.82
N THR A 91 11.50 8.41 -8.47
CA THR A 91 11.24 9.16 -9.72
C THR A 91 11.17 8.29 -10.98
N ARG A 92 10.96 6.98 -10.85
CA ARG A 92 10.95 6.02 -11.96
C ARG A 92 9.60 5.33 -12.12
#